data_AF-A0A0R0K856-F1
#
_entry.id   AF-A0A0R0K856-F1
#
_cell.length_a   1.000
_cell.length_b   1.000
_cell.length_c   1.000
_cell.angle_alpha   90.00
_cell.angle_beta   90.00
_cell.angle_gamma   90.00
#
_symmetry.space_group_name_H-M   'P 1'
#
loop_
_entity.id
_entity.type
_entity.pdbx_description
1 polymer ?
#
loop_
_entity_poly.entity_id
_entity_poly.type
_entity_poly.pdbx_seq_one_letter_code
_entity_poly.pdbx_strand_id
1 'polypeptide(L)'
;MGSLLKNSFLWHNLNNEKQNSVVIELVDLVARRSCLPIVVCCSTCDNLDSLCTSLSALPFLSSSALYSDLGEDEHTFILEKFRQVMSWWYQTTHDGASNKDEELPLDAHLLINYELPTKKETYGRFLTTCLTSCPFLISRYCAYRIVINMVVGGKVVTLKSIEESSHIVMQETPMQILDIL
;
A
#
# COMPACT_ATOMS: atom_id res chain seq x y z
N MET A 1 2.37 22.13 7.44
CA MET A 1 3.58 21.40 6.96
C MET A 1 3.07 20.25 6.11
N GLY A 2 3.35 20.29 4.81
CA GLY A 2 2.67 19.47 3.81
C GLY A 2 2.90 17.98 4.04
N SER A 3 1.83 17.19 3.98
CA SER A 3 1.91 15.75 3.81
C SER A 3 2.68 15.47 2.51
N LEU A 4 3.87 14.88 2.62
CA LEU A 4 4.66 14.48 1.47
C LEU A 4 4.16 13.11 1.02
N LEU A 5 3.16 13.11 0.14
CA LEU A 5 2.81 11.90 -0.61
C LEU A 5 3.96 11.62 -1.58
N LYS A 6 4.74 10.58 -1.30
CA LYS A 6 5.80 10.12 -2.21
C LYS A 6 5.20 9.06 -3.13
N ASN A 7 4.88 9.48 -4.35
CA ASN A 7 4.46 8.58 -5.42
C ASN A 7 5.70 8.13 -6.19
N SER A 8 5.95 6.85 -6.15
CA SER A 8 7.11 6.24 -6.75
C SER A 8 6.72 5.05 -7.62
N PHE A 9 7.54 4.78 -8.63
CA PHE A 9 7.42 3.57 -9.43
C PHE A 9 8.71 2.79 -9.37
N LEU A 10 8.61 1.47 -9.39
CA LEU A 10 9.76 0.58 -9.47
C LEU A 10 9.73 -0.06 -10.85
N TRP A 11 10.56 0.47 -11.74
CA TRP A 11 10.77 -0.07 -13.08
C TRP A 11 12.13 -0.75 -13.08
N HIS A 12 12.10 -2.06 -13.11
CA HIS A 12 13.27 -2.83 -13.50
C HIS A 12 12.82 -3.81 -14.57
N ASN A 13 13.75 -4.54 -15.19
CA ASN A 13 13.42 -5.68 -16.07
C ASN A 13 12.81 -6.84 -15.24
N LEU A 14 11.72 -6.52 -14.54
CA LEU A 14 10.86 -7.39 -13.78
C LEU A 14 10.11 -8.20 -14.82
N ASN A 15 10.45 -9.48 -14.88
CA ASN A 15 9.48 -10.47 -15.32
C ASN A 15 8.49 -10.69 -14.15
N ASN A 16 7.34 -11.30 -14.44
CA ASN A 16 6.33 -11.61 -13.42
C ASN A 16 6.92 -12.42 -12.24
N GLU A 17 7.95 -13.23 -12.49
CA GLU A 17 8.64 -14.02 -11.46
C GLU A 17 9.40 -13.17 -10.44
N LYS A 18 10.16 -12.16 -10.89
CA LYS A 18 10.93 -11.27 -10.00
C LYS A 18 10.04 -10.30 -9.23
N GLN A 19 8.89 -9.96 -9.79
CA GLN A 19 7.98 -9.01 -9.20
C GLN A 19 7.50 -9.44 -7.81
N ASN A 20 7.08 -10.70 -7.67
CA ASN A 20 6.71 -11.28 -6.38
C ASN A 20 7.85 -11.16 -5.35
N SER A 21 9.07 -11.54 -5.73
CA SER A 21 10.23 -11.46 -4.83
C SER A 21 10.51 -10.05 -4.34
N VAL A 22 10.42 -9.05 -5.23
CA VAL A 22 10.65 -7.64 -4.87
C VAL A 22 9.57 -7.13 -3.91
N VAL A 23 8.31 -7.51 -4.12
CA VAL A 23 7.21 -7.15 -3.21
C VAL A 23 7.41 -7.78 -1.84
N ILE A 24 7.81 -9.05 -1.78
CA ILE A 24 8.08 -9.73 -0.51
C ILE A 24 9.26 -9.06 0.22
N GLU A 25 10.35 -8.74 -0.49
CA GLU A 25 11.51 -8.06 0.08
C GLU A 25 11.15 -6.66 0.59
N LEU A 26 10.34 -5.91 -0.15
CA LEU A 26 9.79 -4.63 0.28
C LEU A 26 8.97 -4.76 1.56
N VAL A 27 8.03 -5.71 1.58
CA VAL A 27 7.14 -5.93 2.72
C VAL A 27 7.94 -6.42 3.94
N ASP A 28 8.88 -7.35 3.78
CA ASP A 28 9.78 -7.82 4.85
C ASP A 28 10.58 -6.67 5.45
N LEU A 29 11.18 -5.82 4.60
CA LEU A 29 12.00 -4.69 5.03
C LEU A 29 11.19 -3.60 5.73
N VAL A 30 10.00 -3.28 5.21
CA VAL A 30 9.08 -2.31 5.82
C VAL A 30 8.59 -2.86 7.16
N ALA A 31 8.06 -4.07 7.18
CA ALA A 31 7.49 -4.67 8.39
C ALA A 31 8.51 -4.85 9.52
N ARG A 32 9.80 -5.02 9.20
CA ARG A 32 10.89 -5.05 10.21
C ARG A 32 11.26 -3.68 10.75
N ARG A 33 11.23 -2.63 9.93
CA ARG A 33 11.66 -1.27 10.32
C ARG A 33 10.57 -0.50 11.01
N SER A 34 9.34 -0.66 10.56
CA SER A 34 8.19 0.11 10.99
C SER A 34 6.95 -0.77 10.83
N CYS A 35 6.23 -1.03 11.94
CA CYS A 35 5.03 -1.91 11.93
C CYS A 35 3.82 -1.25 11.25
N LEU A 36 4.05 -0.57 10.13
CA LEU A 36 3.07 0.22 9.41
C LEU A 36 2.04 -0.70 8.73
N PRO A 37 0.77 -0.28 8.65
CA PRO A 37 -0.20 -0.94 7.80
C PRO A 37 0.22 -0.85 6.32
N ILE A 38 0.31 -2.02 5.67
CA ILE A 38 0.67 -2.18 4.26
C ILE A 38 -0.54 -2.71 3.50
N VAL A 39 -0.82 -2.11 2.34
CA VAL A 39 -1.84 -2.59 1.40
C VAL A 39 -1.17 -2.95 0.09
N VAL A 40 -1.42 -4.18 -0.39
CA VAL A 40 -0.93 -4.65 -1.69
C VAL A 40 -2.11 -4.91 -2.61
N CYS A 41 -2.20 -4.17 -3.71
CA CYS A 41 -3.28 -4.28 -4.69
C CYS A 41 -2.88 -5.20 -5.83
N CYS A 42 -3.63 -6.28 -6.03
CA CYS A 42 -3.46 -7.23 -7.13
C CYS A 42 -4.63 -7.13 -8.13
N SER A 43 -4.37 -7.47 -9.39
CA SER A 43 -5.37 -7.51 -10.47
C SER A 43 -6.09 -8.86 -10.58
N THR A 44 -5.43 -9.94 -10.16
CA THR A 44 -5.93 -11.32 -10.24
C THR A 44 -5.85 -12.00 -8.88
N CYS A 45 -6.80 -12.91 -8.60
CA CYS A 45 -6.81 -13.70 -7.37
C CYS A 45 -5.56 -14.60 -7.27
N ASP A 46 -5.09 -15.19 -8.37
CA ASP A 46 -3.90 -16.05 -8.38
C ASP A 46 -2.63 -15.33 -7.87
N ASN A 47 -2.44 -14.07 -8.28
CA ASN A 47 -1.31 -13.26 -7.80
C ASN A 47 -1.45 -12.92 -6.31
N LEU A 48 -2.68 -12.63 -5.87
CA LEU A 48 -2.97 -12.37 -4.47
C LEU A 48 -2.70 -13.62 -3.60
N ASP A 49 -3.14 -14.80 -4.04
CA ASP A 49 -2.92 -16.07 -3.35
C ASP A 49 -1.43 -16.43 -3.27
N SER A 50 -0.70 -16.24 -4.37
CA SER A 50 0.75 -16.46 -4.41
C SER A 50 1.49 -15.54 -3.43
N LEU A 51 1.09 -14.26 -3.37
CA LEU A 51 1.65 -13.30 -2.43
C LEU A 51 1.27 -13.65 -1.00
N CYS A 52 0.01 -13.94 -0.70
CA CYS A 52 -0.44 -14.33 0.63
C CYS A 52 0.28 -15.59 1.13
N THR A 53 0.48 -16.58 0.27
CA THR A 53 1.26 -17.78 0.59
C THR A 53 2.70 -17.41 0.95
N SER A 54 3.33 -16.54 0.16
CA SER A 54 4.72 -16.11 0.40
C SER A 54 4.86 -15.23 1.64
N LEU A 55 3.90 -14.33 1.87
CA LEU A 55 3.85 -13.44 3.03
C LEU A 55 3.55 -14.20 4.32
N SER A 56 2.78 -15.29 4.26
CA SER A 56 2.52 -16.15 5.42
C SER A 56 3.78 -16.83 5.97
N ALA A 57 4.86 -16.90 5.19
CA ALA A 57 6.15 -17.38 5.65
C ALA A 57 6.90 -16.37 6.55
N LEU A 58 6.44 -15.12 6.63
CA LEU A 58 7.04 -14.08 7.46
C LEU A 58 6.42 -14.11 8.87
N PRO A 59 7.18 -14.47 9.93
CA PRO A 59 6.61 -14.78 11.25
C PRO A 59 6.10 -13.55 12.03
N PHE A 60 6.46 -12.35 11.59
CA PHE A 60 6.08 -11.08 12.23
C PHE A 60 5.00 -10.33 11.45
N LEU A 61 4.45 -10.93 10.39
CA LEU A 61 3.47 -10.30 9.53
C LEU A 61 2.16 -11.08 9.54
N SER A 62 1.05 -10.36 9.71
CA SER A 62 -0.29 -10.90 9.51
C SER A 62 -0.85 -10.34 8.22
N SER A 63 -1.04 -11.18 7.21
CA SER A 63 -1.70 -10.82 5.96
C SER A 63 -3.16 -11.28 5.95
N SER A 64 -4.02 -10.57 5.23
CA SER A 64 -5.38 -11.02 4.91
C SER A 64 -5.68 -10.64 3.45
N ALA A 65 -6.25 -11.57 2.69
CA ALA A 65 -6.61 -11.35 1.31
C ALA A 65 -8.02 -10.76 1.22
N LEU A 66 -8.19 -9.70 0.44
CA LEU A 66 -9.49 -9.11 0.17
C LEU A 66 -9.82 -9.32 -1.31
N TYR A 67 -10.66 -10.31 -1.59
CA TYR A 67 -11.08 -10.63 -2.95
C TYR A 67 -12.32 -9.83 -3.35
N SER A 68 -12.49 -9.61 -4.65
CA SER A 68 -13.62 -8.85 -5.18
C SER A 68 -14.94 -9.63 -5.20
N ASP A 69 -14.88 -10.96 -5.19
CA ASP A 69 -16.02 -11.89 -5.18
C ASP A 69 -16.45 -12.32 -3.76
N LEU A 70 -15.75 -11.81 -2.74
CA LEU A 70 -16.06 -12.03 -1.35
C LEU A 70 -17.43 -11.42 -0.98
N GLY A 71 -18.20 -12.10 -0.13
CA GLY A 71 -19.50 -11.57 0.32
C GLY A 71 -19.34 -10.25 1.09
N GLU A 72 -20.36 -9.38 1.08
CA GLU A 72 -20.31 -8.08 1.76
C GLU A 72 -19.97 -8.22 3.27
N ASP A 73 -20.49 -9.26 3.92
CA ASP A 73 -20.21 -9.56 5.33
C ASP A 73 -18.73 -9.87 5.58
N GLU A 74 -18.14 -10.73 4.74
CA GLU A 74 -16.74 -11.12 4.83
C GLU A 74 -15.81 -9.95 4.46
N HIS A 75 -16.17 -9.16 3.44
CA HIS A 75 -15.45 -7.96 3.05
C HIS A 75 -15.42 -6.93 4.18
N THR A 76 -16.56 -6.70 4.83
CA THR A 76 -16.69 -5.81 5.98
C THR A 76 -15.90 -6.34 7.17
N PHE A 77 -15.95 -7.65 7.44
CA PHE A 77 -15.20 -8.27 8.54
C PHE A 77 -13.68 -8.10 8.39
N ILE A 78 -13.13 -8.32 7.20
CA ILE A 78 -11.68 -8.14 6.95
C ILE A 78 -11.28 -6.68 7.10
N LEU A 79 -12.06 -5.75 6.55
CA LEU A 79 -11.79 -4.32 6.67
C LEU A 79 -11.88 -3.84 8.13
N GLU A 80 -12.85 -4.35 8.89
CA GLU A 80 -13.01 -4.02 10.29
C GLU A 80 -11.84 -4.54 11.13
N LYS A 81 -11.40 -5.78 10.88
CA LYS A 81 -10.19 -6.34 11.49
C LYS A 81 -8.95 -5.48 11.16
N PHE A 82 -8.81 -5.07 9.90
CA PHE A 82 -7.71 -4.20 9.48
C PHE A 82 -7.77 -2.83 10.19
N ARG A 83 -8.96 -2.21 10.29
CA ARG A 83 -9.20 -0.97 11.04
C ARG A 83 -8.84 -1.10 12.52
N GLN A 84 -9.21 -2.20 13.15
CA GLN A 84 -8.87 -2.48 14.55
C GLN A 84 -7.36 -2.57 14.76
N VAL A 85 -6.65 -3.31 13.89
CA VAL A 85 -5.18 -3.42 13.93
C VAL A 85 -4.53 -2.05 13.73
N MET A 86 -5.04 -1.24 12.80
CA MET A 86 -4.54 0.11 12.58
C MET A 86 -4.79 1.03 13.77
N SER A 87 -5.98 0.98 14.37
CA SER A 87 -6.29 1.77 15.58
C SER A 87 -5.37 1.39 16.73
N TRP A 88 -5.13 0.10 16.93
CA TRP A 88 -4.19 -0.41 17.92
C TRP A 88 -2.76 0.05 17.66
N TRP A 89 -2.29 -0.04 16.41
CA TRP A 89 -0.96 0.40 16.02
C TRP A 89 -0.77 1.91 16.20
N TYR A 90 -1.79 2.68 15.80
CA TYR A 90 -1.82 4.12 15.97
C TYR A 90 -1.72 4.52 17.45
N GLN A 91 -2.50 3.90 18.32
CA GLN A 91 -2.44 4.14 19.77
C GLN A 91 -1.10 3.71 20.40
N THR A 92 -0.49 2.62 19.91
CA THR A 92 0.78 2.12 20.46
C THR A 92 1.97 2.99 20.02
N THR A 93 1.87 3.63 18.85
CA THR A 93 2.91 4.54 18.34
C THR A 93 2.71 5.98 18.77
N HIS A 94 1.50 6.36 19.18
CA HIS A 94 1.18 7.66 19.76
C HIS A 94 0.89 7.56 21.24
N ASP A 95 1.88 7.93 22.05
CA ASP A 95 1.70 8.21 23.47
C ASP A 95 0.77 9.44 23.64
N GLY A 96 -0.55 9.20 23.64
CA GLY A 96 -1.56 10.17 24.06
C GLY A 96 -2.29 10.92 22.95
N ALA A 97 -3.44 10.40 22.53
CA ALA A 97 -4.64 11.19 22.16
C ALA A 97 -5.85 10.27 22.02
N SER A 98 -6.56 10.07 23.12
CA SER A 98 -7.85 9.35 23.16
C SER A 98 -8.97 10.26 22.63
N ASN A 99 -9.26 10.18 21.33
CA ASN A 99 -10.56 10.57 20.78
C ASN A 99 -11.23 9.30 20.26
N LYS A 100 -12.31 8.86 20.93
CA LYS A 100 -12.85 7.49 20.83
C LYS A 100 -13.94 7.28 19.76
N ASP A 101 -14.25 8.27 18.92
CA ASP A 101 -15.48 8.23 18.12
C ASP A 101 -15.32 8.67 16.64
N GLU A 102 -14.11 8.60 16.07
CA GLU A 102 -13.91 8.87 14.65
C GLU A 102 -13.66 7.55 13.91
N GLU A 103 -14.49 7.23 12.91
CA GLU A 103 -14.26 6.15 11.96
C GLU A 103 -12.91 6.40 11.29
N LEU A 104 -11.87 5.69 11.76
CA LEU A 104 -10.52 5.91 11.25
C LEU A 104 -10.51 5.50 9.76
N PRO A 105 -10.10 6.40 8.85
CA PRO A 105 -9.95 6.05 7.44
C PRO A 105 -8.98 4.89 7.31
N LEU A 106 -9.05 4.16 6.20
CA LEU A 106 -8.13 3.08 5.91
C LEU A 106 -6.74 3.68 5.62
N ASP A 107 -6.03 4.11 6.65
CA ASP A 107 -4.83 4.93 6.56
C ASP A 107 -3.58 4.06 6.39
N ALA A 108 -3.47 3.43 5.20
CA ALA A 108 -2.28 2.67 4.86
C ALA A 108 -1.12 3.63 4.60
N HIS A 109 0.02 3.38 5.25
CA HIS A 109 1.22 4.19 5.04
C HIS A 109 2.00 3.76 3.80
N LEU A 110 1.88 2.50 3.41
CA LEU A 110 2.49 1.93 2.21
C LEU A 110 1.43 1.25 1.34
N LEU A 111 1.22 1.80 0.15
CA LEU A 111 0.40 1.20 -0.90
C LEU A 111 1.31 0.64 -1.99
N ILE A 112 1.26 -0.66 -2.22
CA ILE A 112 1.99 -1.34 -3.29
C ILE A 112 0.99 -1.76 -4.36
N ASN A 113 1.03 -1.11 -5.52
CA ASN A 113 0.30 -1.58 -6.68
C ASN A 113 1.13 -2.67 -7.35
N TYR A 114 0.72 -3.93 -7.14
CA TYR A 114 1.34 -5.07 -7.81
C TYR A 114 1.16 -4.90 -9.32
N GLU A 115 -0.04 -4.65 -9.81
CA GLU A 115 -0.20 -4.31 -11.22
C GLU A 115 -0.50 -2.83 -11.38
N LEU A 116 0.21 -2.18 -12.30
CA LEU A 116 -0.08 -0.79 -12.68
C LEU A 116 -1.55 -0.69 -13.17
N PRO A 117 -2.42 0.06 -12.48
CA PRO A 117 -3.83 0.14 -12.85
C PRO A 117 -3.99 0.82 -14.20
N THR A 118 -4.68 0.16 -15.13
CA THR A 118 -4.82 0.64 -16.52
C THR A 118 -5.72 1.87 -16.67
N LYS A 119 -6.56 2.16 -15.65
CA LYS A 119 -7.50 3.28 -15.62
C LYS A 119 -7.10 4.29 -14.55
N LYS A 120 -7.05 5.57 -14.93
CA LYS A 120 -6.84 6.71 -14.01
C LYS A 120 -7.81 6.69 -12.83
N GLU A 121 -9.11 6.45 -13.10
CA GLU A 121 -10.14 6.46 -12.05
C GLU A 121 -9.86 5.38 -10.99
N THR A 122 -9.33 4.23 -11.40
CA THR A 122 -8.94 3.16 -10.49
C THR A 122 -7.71 3.55 -9.67
N TYR A 123 -6.70 4.18 -10.28
CA TYR A 123 -5.54 4.70 -9.56
C TYR A 123 -5.93 5.76 -8.53
N GLY A 124 -6.74 6.74 -8.95
CA GLY A 124 -7.28 7.77 -8.07
C GLY A 124 -8.09 7.17 -6.93
N ARG A 125 -8.92 6.16 -7.20
CA ARG A 125 -9.67 5.45 -6.17
C ARG A 125 -8.76 4.70 -5.20
N PHE A 126 -7.69 4.03 -5.64
CA PHE A 126 -6.75 3.39 -4.71
C PHE A 126 -6.03 4.39 -3.82
N LEU A 127 -5.54 5.48 -4.39
CA LEU A 127 -4.99 6.59 -3.61
C LEU A 127 -6.05 7.11 -2.64
N THR A 128 -7.30 7.27 -3.09
CA THR A 128 -8.33 7.82 -2.23
C THR A 128 -8.68 6.86 -1.10
N THR A 129 -8.93 5.59 -1.39
CA THR A 129 -9.33 4.60 -0.39
C THR A 129 -8.21 4.31 0.62
N CYS A 130 -6.96 4.28 0.18
CA CYS A 130 -5.83 3.95 1.06
C CYS A 130 -5.20 5.18 1.72
N LEU A 131 -5.41 6.38 1.17
CA LEU A 131 -4.69 7.59 1.59
C LEU A 131 -5.57 8.79 1.94
N THR A 132 -6.88 8.73 1.75
CA THR A 132 -7.74 9.92 1.97
C THR A 132 -8.00 10.14 3.43
N SER A 133 -7.37 11.22 3.87
CA SER A 133 -7.86 12.20 4.83
C SER A 133 -8.16 11.64 6.20
N CYS A 134 -7.09 11.35 6.95
CA CYS A 134 -7.08 11.71 8.36
C CYS A 134 -6.92 13.25 8.41
N PRO A 135 -7.99 14.06 8.62
CA PRO A 135 -7.90 15.51 8.67
C PRO A 135 -7.27 15.98 10.00
N PHE A 136 -7.20 15.07 10.95
CA PHE A 136 -6.48 15.16 12.19
C PHE A 136 -5.23 14.31 11.99
N LEU A 137 -4.05 14.93 11.89
CA LEU A 137 -2.83 14.51 12.58
C LEU A 137 -1.63 15.32 12.13
N ILE A 138 -1.33 16.35 12.91
CA ILE A 138 -0.03 17.01 13.01
C ILE A 138 0.91 16.07 13.77
N SER A 139 1.01 14.80 13.36
CA SER A 139 1.97 13.85 13.92
C SER A 139 3.09 13.61 12.95
N ARG A 140 4.32 13.68 13.46
CA ARG A 140 5.56 13.43 12.70
C ARG A 140 5.60 12.01 12.11
N TYR A 141 4.75 11.10 12.56
CA TYR A 141 4.66 9.74 12.02
C TYR A 141 3.57 9.54 10.94
N CYS A 142 2.57 10.43 10.84
CA CYS A 142 1.58 10.45 9.75
C CYS A 142 2.08 11.09 8.45
N ALA A 143 3.34 11.54 8.40
CA ALA A 143 3.83 12.37 7.30
C ALA A 143 4.26 11.58 6.05
N TYR A 144 4.54 10.28 6.17
CA TYR A 144 5.11 9.48 5.08
C TYR A 144 4.08 8.47 4.56
N ARG A 145 3.42 8.88 3.48
CA ARG A 145 2.60 8.01 2.65
C ARG A 145 3.42 7.66 1.42
N ILE A 146 3.69 6.38 1.22
CA ILE A 146 4.49 5.88 0.12
C ILE A 146 3.60 5.05 -0.78
N VAL A 147 3.59 5.37 -2.06
CA VAL A 147 2.92 4.58 -3.09
C VAL A 147 3.97 4.02 -4.01
N ILE A 148 4.05 2.70 -4.14
CA ILE A 148 4.99 2.02 -5.01
C ILE A 148 4.19 1.32 -6.11
N ASN A 149 4.39 1.78 -7.34
CA ASN A 149 3.82 1.16 -8.52
C ASN A 149 4.84 0.20 -9.14
N MET A 150 4.52 -1.09 -9.18
CA MET A 150 5.33 -2.07 -9.90
C MET A 150 5.03 -1.99 -11.39
N VAL A 151 6.07 -1.79 -12.20
CA VAL A 151 5.92 -1.64 -13.65
C VAL A 151 6.72 -2.72 -14.37
N VAL A 152 6.02 -3.72 -14.89
CA VAL A 152 6.59 -4.77 -15.75
C VAL A 152 6.93 -4.18 -17.12
N GLY A 153 8.03 -4.65 -17.73
CA GLY A 153 8.48 -4.22 -19.06
C GLY A 153 7.35 -4.25 -20.10
N GLY A 154 7.17 -3.15 -20.83
CA GLY A 154 6.07 -2.97 -21.80
C GLY A 154 4.89 -2.12 -21.31
N LYS A 155 4.76 -1.89 -19.99
CA LYS A 155 3.69 -1.04 -19.41
C LYS A 155 4.10 0.43 -19.17
N VAL A 156 5.27 0.84 -19.66
CA VAL A 156 5.79 2.23 -19.50
C VAL A 156 4.87 3.26 -20.16
N VAL A 157 4.26 2.90 -21.30
CA VAL A 157 3.28 3.79 -21.98
C VAL A 157 2.07 4.03 -21.08
N THR A 158 1.56 2.99 -20.43
CA THR A 158 0.45 3.09 -19.48
C THR A 158 0.82 3.94 -18.27
N LEU A 159 2.04 3.80 -17.74
CA LEU A 159 2.55 4.64 -16.64
C LEU A 159 2.49 6.11 -17.02
N LYS A 160 3.05 6.47 -18.18
CA LYS A 160 3.07 7.84 -18.68
C LYS A 160 1.65 8.38 -18.89
N SER A 161 0.74 7.58 -19.43
CA SER A 161 -0.67 7.95 -19.56
C SER A 161 -1.33 8.23 -18.20
N ILE A 162 -0.99 7.48 -17.14
CA ILE A 162 -1.51 7.72 -15.79
C ILE A 162 -0.93 9.00 -15.20
N GLU A 163 0.37 9.25 -15.37
CA GLU A 163 1.03 10.47 -14.91
C GLU A 163 0.44 11.72 -15.56
N GLU A 164 0.36 11.71 -16.90
CA GLU A 164 -0.21 12.80 -17.71
C GLU A 164 -1.67 13.04 -17.35
N SER A 165 -2.45 11.98 -17.20
CA SER A 165 -3.88 12.10 -16.92
C SER A 165 -4.15 12.49 -15.46
N SER A 166 -3.32 12.06 -14.50
CA SER A 166 -3.53 12.33 -13.06
C SER A 166 -2.84 13.60 -12.57
N HIS A 167 -2.02 14.24 -13.41
CA HIS A 167 -1.15 15.35 -13.01
C HIS A 167 -0.24 15.00 -11.83
N ILE A 168 0.20 13.73 -11.76
CA ILE A 168 1.09 13.21 -10.73
C ILE A 168 2.40 12.84 -11.42
N VAL A 169 3.52 13.25 -10.84
CA VAL A 169 4.85 12.77 -11.23
C VAL A 169 5.19 11.58 -10.35
N MET A 170 5.39 10.41 -10.93
CA MET A 170 5.89 9.24 -10.22
C MET A 170 7.41 9.24 -10.32
N GLN A 171 8.10 9.18 -9.18
CA GLN A 171 9.56 9.14 -9.17
C GLN A 171 10.05 7.70 -9.26
N GLU A 172 11.03 7.43 -10.14
CA GLU A 172 11.68 6.13 -10.17
C GLU A 172 12.34 5.83 -8.81
N THR A 173 12.08 4.65 -8.29
CA THR A 173 12.57 4.21 -6.99
C THR A 173 13.97 3.62 -7.15
N PRO A 174 14.97 4.07 -6.38
CA PRO A 174 16.30 3.49 -6.45
C PRO A 174 16.26 1.99 -6.14
N MET A 175 17.13 1.23 -6.81
CA MET A 175 17.19 -0.24 -6.77
C MET A 175 17.34 -0.79 -5.34
N GLN A 176 17.93 -0.01 -4.44
CA GLN A 176 18.06 -0.36 -3.05
C GLN A 176 16.79 0.02 -2.32
N ILE A 177 15.96 -0.99 -2.04
CA ILE A 177 14.74 -0.85 -1.23
C ILE A 177 15.03 -0.14 0.11
N LEU A 178 16.23 -0.35 0.65
CA LEU A 178 16.71 0.29 1.89
C LEU A 178 16.72 1.82 1.85
N ASP A 179 16.79 2.43 0.66
CA ASP A 179 16.82 3.89 0.45
C ASP A 179 15.41 4.51 0.32
N ILE A 180 14.36 3.68 0.30
CA ILE A 180 12.97 4.12 0.15
C ILE A 180 12.41 4.65 1.47
N LEU A 181 12.82 4.04 2.59
CA LEU A 181 12.37 4.32 3.97
C LEU A 181 13.44 5.10 4.74
#